data_AF-A0AAJ6Z5K7-F1
#
_entry.id   AF-A0AAJ6Z5K7-F1
#
_cell.length_a   1.000
_cell.length_b   1.000
_cell.length_c   1.000
_cell.angle_alpha   90.00
_cell.angle_beta   90.00
_cell.angle_gamma   90.00
#
_symmetry.space_group_name_H-M   'P 1'
#
loop_
_entity.id
_entity.type
_entity.pdbx_description
1 polymer ?
#
loop_
_entity_poly.entity_id
_entity_poly.type
_entity_poly.pdbx_seq_one_letter_code
_entity_poly.pdbx_strand_id
1 'polypeptide(L)'
;MQCKEIYEKTTEERDLRDAYDIYLSYQGVIREVKQTTRVRVEFDASSKGVNDVSLNDNILVGPTLQSDLRNILVRWRYRRVCTVAELFNMYRQVVNEQDTDFQRILWRSNLERHVQHYQLLRLTFGTSCATYVAVKCLQQLSKDEQPDYPLAAQITLQYCYMDDLRTGCKTTEQTIDNYHQMNTLMRAGGFELRKWCSNSEVEHICKENQRKNQLLHFKYNENIKILDITWIKTNYEFPHHFQLPKVKENREDVTKRKLSEIARLYNPMSCITSIGVRARMFKQNLWRIKLSWDEKITPQLLHEWQQFKDDLFKLEEINIPRWLRNKISEILTKLEREQWRYVAIHQNPAVSASRELGEMSDRAKSKLPEEL
;
A
#
# COMPACT_ATOMS: atom_id res chain seq x y z
N MET A 1 -21.25 -17.25 5.57
CA MET A 1 -21.61 -16.00 6.27
C MET A 1 -21.63 -14.85 5.27
N GLN A 2 -22.80 -14.45 4.76
CA GLN A 2 -22.98 -13.26 3.92
C GLN A 2 -23.45 -12.08 4.80
N CYS A 3 -22.82 -10.90 4.61
CA CYS A 3 -23.21 -9.57 5.11
C CYS A 3 -23.89 -9.50 6.48
N LYS A 4 -23.08 -9.78 7.49
CA LYS A 4 -23.29 -9.48 8.90
C LYS A 4 -23.51 -7.96 9.10
N GLU A 5 -24.61 -7.56 9.73
CA GLU A 5 -24.98 -6.15 10.00
C GLU A 5 -23.77 -5.30 10.44
N ILE A 6 -23.64 -4.09 9.90
CA ILE A 6 -22.47 -3.22 10.14
C ILE A 6 -22.73 -2.32 11.35
N TYR A 7 -23.99 -2.00 11.61
CA TYR A 7 -24.43 -1.19 12.72
C TYR A 7 -25.83 -1.64 13.15
N GLU A 8 -26.19 -1.33 14.39
CA GLU A 8 -27.55 -1.50 14.91
C GLU A 8 -28.03 -0.21 15.59
N LYS A 9 -29.34 -0.02 15.63
CA LYS A 9 -29.95 1.10 16.33
C LYS A 9 -29.95 0.79 17.83
N THR A 10 -29.48 1.72 18.64
CA THR A 10 -29.50 1.63 20.10
C THR A 10 -30.42 2.70 20.70
N THR A 11 -30.75 2.55 21.98
CA THR A 11 -31.58 3.49 22.75
C THR A 11 -30.72 4.41 23.60
N GLU A 12 -31.13 5.66 23.79
CA GLU A 12 -30.51 6.59 24.75
C GLU A 12 -30.45 5.99 26.17
N GLU A 13 -31.42 5.15 26.53
CA GLU A 13 -31.65 4.64 27.89
C GLU A 13 -31.01 3.28 28.21
N ARG A 14 -30.22 2.68 27.30
CA ARG A 14 -29.48 1.45 27.64
C ARG A 14 -28.31 1.83 28.56
N ASP A 15 -28.65 1.89 29.84
CA ASP A 15 -27.78 1.99 31.01
C ASP A 15 -26.75 3.14 30.99
N LEU A 16 -27.23 4.35 31.33
CA LEU A 16 -26.44 5.38 32.02
C LEU A 16 -25.87 4.89 33.39
N ARG A 17 -25.88 3.58 33.65
CA ARG A 17 -25.48 2.94 34.90
C ARG A 17 -24.06 2.36 34.86
N ASP A 18 -23.44 2.22 33.68
CA ASP A 18 -22.02 1.87 33.54
C ASP A 18 -21.32 2.79 32.51
N ALA A 19 -20.36 3.59 32.97
CA ALA A 19 -19.95 4.87 32.40
C ALA A 19 -18.92 4.82 31.23
N TYR A 20 -19.13 3.99 30.20
CA TYR A 20 -18.10 3.72 29.17
C TYR A 20 -18.51 3.95 27.70
N ASP A 21 -19.60 4.67 27.45
CA ASP A 21 -20.05 4.95 26.08
C ASP A 21 -19.23 6.04 25.38
N ILE A 22 -18.71 5.77 24.18
CA ILE A 22 -17.99 6.75 23.35
C ILE A 22 -18.72 6.96 22.02
N TYR A 23 -19.02 8.23 21.73
CA TYR A 23 -19.56 8.65 20.44
C TYR A 23 -18.45 9.17 19.54
N LEU A 24 -18.26 8.53 18.39
CA LEU A 24 -17.32 8.94 17.36
C LEU A 24 -17.96 10.02 16.48
N SER A 25 -17.25 11.12 16.31
CA SER A 25 -17.56 12.06 15.23
C SER A 25 -17.15 11.44 13.89
N TYR A 26 -17.84 11.83 12.82
CA TYR A 26 -17.54 11.29 11.50
C TYR A 26 -17.85 12.28 10.39
N GLN A 27 -17.15 12.12 9.27
CA GLN A 27 -17.34 12.93 8.07
C GLN A 27 -17.40 12.07 6.81
N GLY A 28 -18.21 12.52 5.85
CA GLY A 28 -18.29 11.92 4.53
C GLY A 28 -17.21 12.50 3.60
N VAL A 29 -16.23 11.68 3.22
CA VAL A 29 -15.22 12.03 2.23
C VAL A 29 -15.68 11.56 0.86
N ILE A 30 -15.92 12.52 -0.03
CA ILE A 30 -16.34 12.28 -1.41
C ILE A 30 -15.10 12.23 -2.30
N ARG A 31 -14.91 11.12 -3.03
CA ARG A 31 -13.88 11.03 -4.07
C ARG A 31 -14.53 11.19 -5.45
N GLU A 32 -14.46 12.40 -6.00
CA GLU A 32 -15.11 12.79 -7.26
C GLU A 32 -14.54 12.10 -8.52
N VAL A 33 -13.38 11.43 -8.41
CA VAL A 33 -12.62 10.93 -9.57
C VAL A 33 -13.05 9.53 -10.05
N LYS A 34 -14.11 8.92 -9.47
CA LYS A 34 -14.62 7.60 -9.90
C LYS A 34 -16.06 7.74 -10.42
N GLN A 35 -16.36 7.04 -11.52
CA GLN A 35 -17.70 7.00 -12.14
C GLN A 35 -18.84 6.59 -11.20
N THR A 36 -18.52 5.93 -10.08
CA THR A 36 -19.42 5.80 -8.93
C THR A 36 -18.84 6.64 -7.79
N THR A 37 -19.51 7.72 -7.45
CA THR A 37 -19.14 8.61 -6.34
C THR A 37 -19.37 7.89 -5.01
N ARG A 38 -18.44 6.98 -4.64
CA ARG A 38 -18.54 6.23 -3.38
C ARG A 38 -18.11 7.15 -2.24
N VAL A 39 -19.07 7.61 -1.44
CA VAL A 39 -18.82 8.29 -0.17
C VAL A 39 -18.07 7.33 0.75
N ARG A 40 -16.96 7.78 1.33
CA ARG A 40 -16.26 7.08 2.41
C ARG A 40 -16.58 7.80 3.71
N VAL A 41 -17.00 7.06 4.73
CA VAL A 41 -17.16 7.63 6.07
C VAL A 41 -15.84 7.47 6.80
N GLU A 42 -15.32 8.58 7.32
CA GLU A 42 -14.14 8.63 8.17
C GLU A 42 -14.62 8.92 9.59
N PHE A 43 -14.28 8.04 10.53
CA PHE A 43 -14.59 8.20 11.95
C PHE A 43 -13.36 8.76 12.67
N ASP A 44 -13.58 9.75 13.52
CA ASP A 44 -12.52 10.41 14.27
C ASP A 44 -12.53 9.94 15.73
N ALA A 45 -11.68 8.95 16.01
CA ALA A 45 -11.41 8.45 17.36
C ALA A 45 -10.31 9.26 18.10
N SER A 46 -9.77 10.31 17.47
CA SER A 46 -8.82 11.24 18.06
C SER A 46 -9.50 12.52 18.57
N SER A 47 -10.80 12.67 18.31
CA SER A 47 -11.61 13.75 18.88
C SER A 47 -11.59 13.66 20.40
N LYS A 48 -11.27 14.78 21.05
CA LYS A 48 -11.12 14.86 22.50
C LYS A 48 -12.42 15.29 23.16
N GLY A 49 -12.74 14.63 24.28
CA GLY A 49 -13.88 14.97 25.10
C GLY A 49 -13.63 16.15 26.05
N VAL A 50 -14.56 16.36 26.98
CA VAL A 50 -14.49 17.39 28.03
C VAL A 50 -13.25 17.22 28.93
N ASN A 51 -12.74 16.00 29.05
CA ASN A 51 -11.54 15.66 29.80
C ASN A 51 -10.23 15.84 29.01
N ASP A 52 -10.27 16.39 27.79
CA ASP A 52 -9.12 16.58 26.88
C ASP A 52 -8.41 15.26 26.49
N VAL A 53 -9.12 14.13 26.58
CA VAL A 53 -8.63 12.81 26.22
C VAL A 53 -9.50 12.21 25.11
N SER A 54 -8.87 11.57 24.13
CA SER A 54 -9.55 10.85 23.04
C SER A 54 -9.64 9.35 23.30
N LEU A 55 -10.44 8.65 22.48
CA LEU A 55 -10.48 7.19 22.51
C LEU A 55 -9.10 6.60 22.14
N ASN A 56 -8.45 7.17 21.12
CA ASN A 56 -7.13 6.72 20.66
C ASN A 56 -6.03 6.86 21.72
N ASP A 57 -6.16 7.81 22.66
CA ASP A 57 -5.21 7.97 23.78
C ASP A 57 -5.33 6.84 24.81
N ASN A 58 -6.49 6.19 24.92
CA ASN A 58 -6.75 5.10 25.88
C ASN A 58 -6.71 3.70 25.24
N ILE A 59 -6.60 3.62 23.91
CA ILE A 59 -6.50 2.35 23.21
C ILE A 59 -5.04 1.93 23.05
N LEU A 60 -4.76 0.67 23.37
CA LEU A 60 -3.47 0.05 23.04
C LEU A 60 -3.39 -0.22 21.53
N VAL A 61 -2.48 0.49 20.86
CA VAL A 61 -2.27 0.39 19.40
C VAL A 61 -1.83 -1.02 18.96
N GLY A 62 -1.04 -1.68 19.80
CA GLY A 62 -0.34 -2.92 19.45
C GLY A 62 0.89 -2.69 18.57
N PRO A 63 1.80 -3.68 18.46
CA PRO A 63 2.99 -3.58 17.62
C PRO A 63 2.65 -3.63 16.11
N THR A 64 3.51 -3.06 15.28
CA THR A 64 3.41 -3.17 13.81
C THR A 64 3.61 -4.63 13.38
N LEU A 65 2.53 -5.26 12.88
CA LEU A 65 2.55 -6.65 12.40
C LEU A 65 2.75 -6.79 10.88
N GLN A 66 2.66 -5.68 10.14
CA GLN A 66 2.72 -5.71 8.68
C GLN A 66 4.11 -6.11 8.22
N SER A 67 4.17 -7.00 7.23
CA SER A 67 5.41 -7.22 6.49
C SER A 67 5.82 -5.93 5.78
N ASP A 68 7.14 -5.68 5.72
CA ASP A 68 7.69 -4.57 4.95
C ASP A 68 7.24 -4.69 3.47
N LEU A 69 6.63 -3.62 2.97
CA LEU A 69 6.05 -3.61 1.63
C LEU A 69 7.11 -3.82 0.54
N ARG A 70 8.32 -3.27 0.70
CA ARG A 70 9.41 -3.47 -0.26
C ARG A 70 9.76 -4.95 -0.33
N ASN A 71 9.84 -5.65 0.80
CA ASN A 71 10.10 -7.09 0.83
C ASN A 71 9.01 -7.88 0.10
N ILE A 72 7.74 -7.53 0.29
CA ILE A 72 6.62 -8.14 -0.43
C ILE A 72 6.77 -7.92 -1.94
N LEU A 73 7.02 -6.68 -2.37
CA LEU A 73 7.15 -6.33 -3.78
C LEU A 73 8.36 -7.01 -4.44
N VAL A 74 9.50 -7.09 -3.75
CA VAL A 74 10.69 -7.82 -4.22
C VAL A 74 10.36 -9.30 -4.38
N ARG A 75 9.77 -9.96 -3.37
CA ARG A 75 9.33 -11.37 -3.48
C ARG A 75 8.37 -11.59 -4.64
N TRP A 76 7.43 -10.67 -4.82
CA TRP A 76 6.46 -10.73 -5.91
C TRP A 76 7.13 -10.60 -7.30
N ARG A 77 8.15 -9.75 -7.44
CA ARG A 77 8.95 -9.62 -8.67
C ARG A 77 9.73 -10.89 -9.03
N TYR A 78 10.09 -11.74 -8.07
CA TYR A 78 10.71 -13.04 -8.37
C TYR A 78 9.74 -14.09 -8.93
N ARG A 79 8.43 -13.90 -8.81
CA ARG A 79 7.42 -14.84 -9.33
C ARG A 79 7.25 -14.67 -10.82
N ARG A 80 7.11 -15.75 -11.60
CA ARG A 80 6.92 -15.66 -13.07
C ARG A 80 5.46 -15.38 -13.40
N VAL A 81 4.58 -16.21 -12.83
CA VAL A 81 3.13 -16.05 -12.89
C VAL A 81 2.70 -15.33 -11.62
N CYS A 82 1.95 -14.24 -11.74
CA CYS A 82 1.57 -13.37 -10.65
C CYS A 82 0.06 -13.23 -10.57
N THR A 83 -0.40 -13.00 -9.34
CA THR A 83 -1.79 -12.65 -9.06
C THR A 83 -1.84 -11.52 -8.04
N VAL A 84 -2.80 -10.62 -8.24
CA VAL A 84 -3.15 -9.59 -7.27
C VAL A 84 -4.63 -9.71 -6.93
N ALA A 85 -4.98 -9.40 -5.69
CA ALA A 85 -6.35 -9.32 -5.20
C ALA A 85 -6.43 -8.32 -4.05
N GLU A 86 -7.64 -7.99 -3.62
CA GLU A 86 -7.87 -7.16 -2.43
C GLU A 86 -8.90 -7.81 -1.50
N LEU A 87 -8.74 -7.62 -0.19
CA LEU A 87 -9.72 -7.98 0.82
C LEU A 87 -10.84 -6.94 0.85
N PHE A 88 -12.06 -7.38 0.58
CA PHE A 88 -13.20 -6.49 0.45
C PHE A 88 -13.59 -5.84 1.78
N ASN A 89 -13.34 -4.54 1.93
CA ASN A 89 -13.60 -3.81 3.18
C ASN A 89 -13.04 -4.55 4.41
N MET A 90 -11.77 -4.98 4.38
CA MET A 90 -11.11 -5.83 5.38
C MET A 90 -11.57 -5.59 6.84
N TYR A 91 -11.50 -4.35 7.33
CA TYR A 91 -11.89 -3.99 8.71
C TYR A 91 -13.35 -4.34 9.03
N ARG A 92 -14.27 -4.14 8.08
CA ARG A 92 -15.71 -4.41 8.27
C ARG A 92 -16.04 -5.90 8.34
N GLN A 93 -15.10 -6.77 8.02
CA GLN A 93 -15.26 -8.22 8.14
C GLN A 93 -14.84 -8.72 9.53
N VAL A 94 -14.15 -7.88 10.32
CA VAL A 94 -13.76 -8.18 11.70
C VAL A 94 -14.89 -7.76 12.64
N VAL A 95 -15.34 -8.70 13.46
CA VAL A 95 -16.39 -8.50 14.47
C VAL A 95 -15.77 -7.86 15.72
N ASN A 96 -16.46 -6.91 16.34
CA ASN A 96 -15.98 -6.26 17.56
C ASN A 96 -17.05 -6.23 18.67
N GLU A 97 -17.58 -7.40 19.04
CA GLU A 97 -18.74 -7.55 19.94
C GLU A 97 -18.54 -6.96 21.34
N GLN A 98 -17.34 -7.01 21.89
CA GLN A 98 -17.08 -6.55 23.27
C GLN A 98 -16.88 -5.03 23.37
N ASP A 99 -16.51 -4.38 22.28
CA ASP A 99 -16.11 -2.97 22.26
C ASP A 99 -17.05 -2.11 21.39
N THR A 100 -18.28 -2.59 21.11
CA THR A 100 -19.26 -1.83 20.29
C THR A 100 -19.66 -0.51 20.96
N ASP A 101 -19.64 -0.46 22.29
CA ASP A 101 -19.98 0.74 23.07
C ASP A 101 -18.96 1.87 22.94
N PHE A 102 -17.73 1.56 22.54
CA PHE A 102 -16.71 2.55 22.25
C PHE A 102 -16.78 3.11 20.82
N GLN A 103 -17.76 2.66 20.03
CA GLN A 103 -17.88 2.96 18.61
C GLN A 103 -19.30 3.41 18.24
N ARG A 104 -19.94 4.19 19.13
CA ARG A 104 -21.28 4.73 18.90
C ARG A 104 -21.23 5.93 17.94
N ILE A 105 -22.33 6.17 17.22
CA ILE A 105 -22.48 7.34 16.36
C ILE A 105 -23.89 7.92 16.50
N LEU A 106 -23.97 9.24 16.31
CA LEU A 106 -25.22 9.97 16.20
C LEU A 106 -25.54 10.20 14.73
N TRP A 107 -26.76 9.90 14.29
CA TRP A 107 -27.18 10.15 12.91
C TRP A 107 -28.62 10.64 12.83
N ARG A 108 -28.88 11.53 11.88
CA ARG A 108 -30.22 11.93 11.46
C ARG A 108 -30.19 12.25 9.97
N SER A 109 -31.31 12.00 9.28
CA SER A 109 -31.40 12.25 7.84
C SER A 109 -31.52 13.74 7.49
N ASN A 110 -32.07 14.56 8.40
CA ASN A 110 -32.17 16.01 8.26
C ASN A 110 -32.30 16.68 9.65
N LEU A 111 -32.29 18.01 9.70
CA LEU A 111 -32.34 18.79 10.94
C LEU A 111 -33.67 18.67 11.71
N GLU A 112 -34.77 18.34 11.03
CA GLU A 112 -36.12 18.23 11.60
C GLU A 112 -36.37 16.87 12.26
N ARG A 113 -35.58 15.85 11.91
CA ARG A 113 -35.68 14.52 12.50
C ARG A 113 -34.91 14.45 13.81
N HIS A 114 -35.45 13.69 14.76
CA HIS A 114 -34.75 13.35 15.98
C HIS A 114 -33.42 12.64 15.69
N VAL A 115 -32.41 12.96 16.48
CA VAL A 115 -31.13 12.29 16.45
C VAL A 115 -31.33 10.83 16.86
N GLN A 116 -30.71 9.92 16.11
CA GLN A 116 -30.75 8.50 16.37
C GLN A 116 -29.35 8.02 16.78
N HIS A 117 -29.34 7.03 17.67
CA HIS A 117 -28.13 6.43 18.21
C HIS A 117 -27.88 5.11 17.50
N TYR A 118 -26.65 4.91 17.06
CA TYR A 118 -26.22 3.68 16.41
C TYR A 118 -24.91 3.18 17.03
N GLN A 119 -24.76 1.86 17.08
CA GLN A 119 -23.50 1.20 17.46
C GLN A 119 -22.89 0.56 16.23
N LEU A 120 -21.58 0.73 16.03
CA LEU A 120 -20.84 0.03 14.98
C LEU A 120 -20.43 -1.37 15.47
N LEU A 121 -20.86 -2.41 14.75
CA LEU A 121 -20.69 -3.82 15.14
C LEU A 121 -19.39 -4.46 14.63
N ARG A 122 -18.64 -3.71 13.83
CA ARG A 122 -17.43 -4.17 13.14
C ARG A 122 -16.29 -3.24 13.48
N LEU A 123 -15.06 -3.73 13.33
CA LEU A 123 -13.86 -2.95 13.59
C LEU A 123 -13.88 -1.63 12.81
N THR A 124 -13.87 -0.52 13.54
CA THR A 124 -13.98 0.81 12.96
C THR A 124 -12.62 1.36 12.53
N PHE A 125 -12.51 1.70 11.25
CA PHE A 125 -11.35 2.42 10.71
C PHE A 125 -11.30 3.84 11.31
N GLY A 126 -10.12 4.28 11.74
CA GLY A 126 -9.91 5.55 12.46
C GLY A 126 -9.48 5.36 13.91
N THR A 127 -9.74 4.17 14.47
CA THR A 127 -9.15 3.76 15.76
C THR A 127 -7.68 3.37 15.60
N SER A 128 -6.85 3.71 16.58
CA SER A 128 -5.41 3.51 16.55
C SER A 128 -5.02 2.02 16.45
N CYS A 129 -5.79 1.13 17.09
CA CYS A 129 -5.55 -0.31 17.07
C CYS A 129 -6.10 -1.06 15.83
N ALA A 130 -6.97 -0.44 15.01
CA ALA A 130 -7.67 -1.15 13.93
C ALA A 130 -6.74 -1.91 12.99
N THR A 131 -5.60 -1.31 12.68
CA THR A 131 -4.57 -1.89 11.81
C THR A 131 -3.95 -3.14 12.43
N TYR A 132 -3.62 -3.10 13.73
CA TYR A 132 -3.11 -4.26 14.45
C TYR A 132 -4.15 -5.38 14.49
N VAL A 133 -5.38 -5.07 14.94
CA VAL A 133 -6.46 -6.05 15.11
C VAL A 133 -6.76 -6.77 13.80
N ALA A 134 -6.96 -6.02 12.71
CA ALA A 134 -7.30 -6.63 11.42
C ALA A 134 -6.20 -7.54 10.88
N VAL A 135 -4.93 -7.12 10.97
CA VAL A 135 -3.79 -7.96 10.53
C VAL A 135 -3.63 -9.16 11.46
N LYS A 136 -3.84 -9.00 12.76
CA LYS A 136 -3.75 -10.10 13.72
C LYS A 136 -4.83 -11.15 13.45
N CYS A 137 -6.05 -10.75 13.11
CA CYS A 137 -7.11 -11.67 12.68
C CYS A 137 -6.68 -12.49 11.46
N LEU A 138 -6.06 -11.88 10.45
CA LEU A 138 -5.56 -12.61 9.27
C LEU A 138 -4.43 -13.57 9.61
N GLN A 139 -3.50 -13.17 10.49
CA GLN A 139 -2.42 -14.04 10.96
C GLN A 139 -2.97 -15.22 11.77
N GLN A 140 -3.97 -14.98 12.62
CA GLN A 140 -4.60 -16.00 13.44
C GLN A 140 -5.37 -16.99 12.56
N LEU A 141 -6.20 -16.49 11.63
CA LEU A 141 -6.86 -17.31 10.60
C LEU A 141 -5.87 -18.20 9.86
N SER A 142 -4.72 -17.63 9.47
CA SER A 142 -3.69 -18.39 8.75
C SER A 142 -3.07 -19.50 9.60
N LYS A 143 -2.97 -19.30 10.91
CA LYS A 143 -2.45 -20.31 11.84
C LYS A 143 -3.46 -21.42 12.06
N ASP A 144 -4.72 -21.05 12.26
CA ASP A 144 -5.81 -21.99 12.57
C ASP A 144 -6.12 -22.89 11.36
N GLU A 145 -6.13 -22.30 10.16
CA GLU A 145 -6.45 -22.98 8.90
C GLU A 145 -5.21 -23.54 8.17
N GLN A 146 -4.01 -23.43 8.78
CA GLN A 146 -2.76 -23.92 8.19
C GLN A 146 -2.77 -25.41 7.83
N PRO A 147 -3.34 -26.33 8.65
CA PRO A 147 -3.34 -27.76 8.33
C PRO A 147 -4.04 -28.09 7.01
N ASP A 148 -5.16 -27.40 6.72
CA ASP A 148 -5.99 -27.65 5.55
C ASP A 148 -5.55 -26.83 4.32
N TYR A 149 -5.03 -25.62 4.54
CA TYR A 149 -4.62 -24.70 3.47
C TYR A 149 -3.20 -24.14 3.67
N PRO A 150 -2.16 -24.99 3.68
CA PRO A 150 -0.80 -24.59 4.02
C PRO A 150 -0.20 -23.54 3.06
N LEU A 151 -0.55 -23.58 1.76
CA LEU A 151 -0.07 -22.60 0.79
C LEU A 151 -0.69 -21.24 1.07
N ALA A 152 -2.00 -21.20 1.29
CA ALA A 152 -2.70 -19.96 1.57
C ALA A 152 -2.27 -19.32 2.90
N ALA A 153 -2.09 -20.14 3.95
CA ALA A 153 -1.57 -19.67 5.23
C ALA A 153 -0.20 -19.00 5.07
N GLN A 154 0.72 -19.64 4.37
CA GLN A 154 2.04 -19.06 4.09
C GLN A 154 1.93 -17.76 3.28
N ILE A 155 1.03 -17.74 2.28
CA ILE A 155 0.84 -16.56 1.43
C ILE A 155 0.31 -15.38 2.24
N THR A 156 -0.68 -15.60 3.11
CA THR A 156 -1.23 -14.54 3.95
C THR A 156 -0.17 -13.88 4.82
N LEU A 157 0.75 -14.67 5.39
CA LEU A 157 1.83 -14.15 6.24
C LEU A 157 2.91 -13.40 5.46
N GLN A 158 3.16 -13.77 4.19
CA GLN A 158 4.30 -13.28 3.41
C GLN A 158 3.93 -12.25 2.33
N TYR A 159 2.68 -12.20 1.88
CA TYR A 159 2.28 -11.46 0.68
C TYR A 159 1.08 -10.55 0.86
N CYS A 160 0.35 -10.65 1.99
CA CYS A 160 -0.66 -9.66 2.33
C CYS A 160 0.00 -8.40 2.91
N TYR A 161 -0.43 -7.25 2.43
CA TYR A 161 -0.13 -5.94 2.99
C TYR A 161 -1.45 -5.22 3.22
N MET A 162 -1.92 -5.19 4.46
CA MET A 162 -3.25 -4.67 4.79
C MET A 162 -4.33 -5.38 3.96
N ASP A 163 -5.14 -4.62 3.22
CA ASP A 163 -6.18 -5.15 2.34
C ASP A 163 -5.64 -5.61 0.97
N ASP A 164 -4.36 -5.38 0.63
CA ASP A 164 -3.78 -5.80 -0.64
C ASP A 164 -3.12 -7.19 -0.55
N LEU A 165 -3.43 -8.07 -1.49
CA LEU A 165 -2.73 -9.34 -1.71
C LEU A 165 -1.92 -9.29 -3.01
N ARG A 166 -0.63 -9.61 -2.93
CA ARG A 166 0.27 -9.66 -4.10
C ARG A 166 1.13 -10.92 -4.07
N THR A 167 0.73 -11.96 -4.79
CA THR A 167 1.40 -13.26 -4.77
C THR A 167 1.69 -13.79 -6.18
N GLY A 168 2.26 -14.98 -6.28
CA GLY A 168 2.55 -15.63 -7.55
C GLY A 168 3.42 -16.89 -7.41
N CYS A 169 3.53 -17.63 -8.51
CA CYS A 169 4.28 -18.88 -8.60
C CYS A 169 5.21 -18.93 -9.81
N LYS A 170 5.87 -20.08 -10.00
CA LYS A 170 6.69 -20.34 -11.18
C LYS A 170 5.84 -20.76 -12.37
N THR A 171 4.74 -21.49 -12.13
CA THR A 171 3.85 -22.03 -13.16
C THR A 171 2.40 -21.58 -12.97
N THR A 172 1.60 -21.74 -14.02
CA THR A 172 0.17 -21.40 -14.02
C THR A 172 -0.59 -22.31 -13.06
N GLU A 173 -0.31 -23.61 -13.07
CA GLU A 173 -0.97 -24.64 -12.26
C GLU A 173 -0.82 -24.34 -10.76
N GLN A 174 0.42 -24.08 -10.30
CA GLN A 174 0.68 -23.68 -8.92
C GLN A 174 -0.06 -22.39 -8.53
N THR A 175 -0.28 -21.49 -9.48
CA THR A 175 -1.00 -20.24 -9.22
C THR A 175 -2.51 -20.50 -9.10
N ILE A 176 -3.05 -21.46 -9.85
CA ILE A 176 -4.45 -21.90 -9.75
C ILE A 176 -4.69 -22.54 -8.37
N ASP A 177 -3.81 -23.43 -7.92
CA ASP A 177 -3.91 -24.05 -6.59
C ASP A 177 -3.90 -23.00 -5.48
N ASN A 178 -2.98 -22.04 -5.56
CA ASN A 178 -2.92 -20.92 -4.63
C ASN A 178 -4.21 -20.09 -4.66
N TYR A 179 -4.76 -19.80 -5.85
CA TYR A 179 -6.00 -19.07 -5.98
C TYR A 179 -7.16 -19.78 -5.25
N HIS A 180 -7.29 -21.10 -5.42
CA HIS A 180 -8.36 -21.87 -4.76
C HIS A 180 -8.17 -21.94 -3.24
N GLN A 181 -6.96 -22.26 -2.76
CA GLN A 181 -6.69 -22.28 -1.32
C GLN A 181 -6.89 -20.90 -0.68
N MET A 182 -6.43 -19.82 -1.33
CA MET A 182 -6.58 -18.46 -0.80
C MET A 182 -8.05 -18.07 -0.64
N ASN A 183 -8.90 -18.34 -1.64
CA ASN A 183 -10.32 -18.02 -1.53
C ASN A 183 -11.03 -18.89 -0.48
N THR A 184 -10.60 -20.14 -0.30
CA THR A 184 -11.20 -21.05 0.68
C THR A 184 -10.81 -20.67 2.11
N LEU A 185 -9.51 -20.47 2.38
CA LEU A 185 -9.01 -20.01 3.68
C LEU A 185 -9.62 -18.67 4.08
N MET A 186 -9.68 -17.69 3.16
CA MET A 186 -10.27 -16.39 3.49
C MET A 186 -11.75 -16.52 3.83
N ARG A 187 -12.52 -17.34 3.09
CA ARG A 187 -13.94 -17.58 3.38
C ARG A 187 -14.16 -18.30 4.71
N ALA A 188 -13.27 -19.20 5.12
CA ALA A 188 -13.34 -19.85 6.43
C ALA A 188 -13.33 -18.80 7.55
N GLY A 189 -12.49 -17.76 7.42
CA GLY A 189 -12.46 -16.62 8.33
C GLY A 189 -13.52 -15.54 8.10
N GLY A 190 -14.47 -15.75 7.18
CA GLY A 190 -15.47 -14.76 6.81
C GLY A 190 -14.92 -13.58 5.98
N PHE A 191 -13.68 -13.68 5.49
CA PHE A 191 -13.08 -12.72 4.58
C PHE A 191 -13.39 -13.04 3.11
N GLU A 192 -13.48 -12.00 2.29
CA GLU A 192 -13.67 -12.12 0.85
C GLU A 192 -12.56 -11.42 0.07
N LEU A 193 -11.88 -12.17 -0.79
CA LEU A 193 -10.95 -11.63 -1.79
C LEU A 193 -11.69 -11.26 -3.07
N ARG A 194 -11.41 -10.06 -3.58
CA ARG A 194 -12.00 -9.51 -4.81
C ARG A 194 -10.93 -8.94 -5.73
N LYS A 195 -11.36 -8.56 -6.94
CA LYS A 195 -10.54 -7.95 -8.00
C LYS A 195 -9.27 -8.75 -8.36
N TRP A 196 -9.36 -10.08 -8.23
CA TRP A 196 -8.36 -10.99 -8.75
C TRP A 196 -7.96 -10.65 -10.18
N CYS A 197 -6.66 -10.50 -10.40
CA CYS A 197 -6.05 -10.31 -11.71
C CYS A 197 -4.72 -11.07 -11.82
N SER A 198 -4.36 -11.53 -13.02
CA SER A 198 -3.14 -12.31 -13.32
C SER A 198 -2.51 -11.90 -14.66
N ASN A 199 -1.22 -12.22 -14.83
CA ASN A 199 -0.46 -12.08 -16.10
C ASN A 199 -0.42 -13.38 -16.93
N SER A 200 -1.32 -14.33 -16.68
CA SER A 200 -1.35 -15.65 -17.30
C SER A 200 -2.79 -16.10 -17.53
N GLU A 201 -2.97 -17.31 -18.04
CA GLU A 201 -4.28 -17.94 -18.24
C GLU A 201 -5.13 -18.06 -16.96
N VAL A 202 -4.53 -17.97 -15.77
CA VAL A 202 -5.26 -17.87 -14.48
C VAL A 202 -6.26 -16.70 -14.48
N GLU A 203 -6.02 -15.67 -15.29
CA GLU A 203 -6.95 -14.54 -15.49
C GLU A 203 -8.36 -15.01 -15.90
N HIS A 204 -8.47 -16.07 -16.71
CA HIS A 204 -9.77 -16.59 -17.14
C HIS A 204 -10.58 -17.16 -15.96
N ILE A 205 -9.91 -17.92 -15.08
CA ILE A 205 -10.51 -18.48 -13.85
C ILE A 205 -10.93 -17.34 -12.91
N CYS A 206 -10.08 -16.32 -12.75
CA CYS A 206 -10.37 -15.14 -11.95
C CYS A 206 -11.63 -14.41 -12.46
N LYS A 207 -11.75 -14.22 -13.78
CA LYS A 207 -12.90 -13.55 -14.42
C LYS A 207 -14.18 -14.36 -14.29
N GLU A 208 -14.13 -15.68 -14.53
CA GLU A 208 -15.31 -16.53 -14.48
C GLU A 208 -15.94 -16.55 -13.09
N ASN A 209 -15.13 -16.72 -12.05
CA ASN A 209 -15.60 -16.70 -10.67
C ASN A 209 -16.11 -15.31 -10.24
N GLN A 210 -15.52 -14.22 -10.74
CA GLN A 210 -16.04 -12.87 -10.50
C GLN A 210 -17.42 -12.64 -11.15
N ARG A 211 -17.63 -13.17 -12.37
CA ARG A 211 -18.93 -13.08 -13.07
C ARG A 211 -20.03 -13.84 -12.35
N LYS A 212 -19.73 -15.04 -11.81
CA LYS A 212 -20.68 -15.84 -11.03
C LYS A 212 -21.13 -15.13 -9.74
N ASN A 213 -20.29 -14.28 -9.16
CA ASN A 213 -20.58 -13.57 -7.91
C ASN A 213 -21.34 -12.24 -8.06
N GLN A 214 -21.80 -11.88 -9.28
CA GLN A 214 -22.79 -10.85 -9.71
C GLN A 214 -22.95 -9.48 -8.99
N LEU A 215 -22.27 -9.18 -7.89
CA LEU A 215 -22.64 -8.02 -7.05
C LEU A 215 -21.96 -6.71 -7.44
N LEU A 216 -20.92 -6.68 -8.29
CA LEU A 216 -20.25 -5.42 -8.63
C LEU A 216 -19.66 -5.43 -10.04
N HIS A 217 -20.13 -4.49 -10.88
CA HIS A 217 -19.49 -4.08 -12.12
C HIS A 217 -18.09 -3.53 -11.82
N PHE A 218 -17.06 -4.36 -11.92
CA PHE A 218 -15.68 -3.86 -11.95
C PHE A 218 -15.33 -3.48 -13.39
N LYS A 219 -14.99 -2.21 -13.61
CA LYS A 219 -14.33 -1.80 -14.85
C LYS A 219 -13.01 -2.55 -14.96
N TYR A 220 -12.94 -3.45 -15.92
CA TYR A 220 -11.70 -4.07 -16.36
C TYR A 220 -10.87 -2.98 -17.02
N ASN A 221 -10.01 -2.32 -16.24
CA ASN A 221 -8.91 -1.61 -16.83
C ASN A 221 -7.78 -2.63 -17.04
N GLU A 222 -7.17 -2.63 -18.22
CA GLU A 222 -5.94 -3.39 -18.51
C GLU A 222 -4.79 -3.00 -17.57
N ASN A 223 -4.95 -1.86 -16.89
CA ASN A 223 -4.00 -1.22 -16.01
C ASN A 223 -4.49 -1.26 -14.55
N ILE A 224 -3.69 -1.86 -13.66
CA ILE A 224 -3.96 -1.94 -12.22
C ILE A 224 -3.06 -0.95 -11.49
N LYS A 225 -3.64 0.02 -10.79
CA LYS A 225 -2.87 0.93 -9.93
C LYS A 225 -2.50 0.23 -8.61
N ILE A 226 -1.21 0.15 -8.33
CA ILE A 226 -0.57 -0.48 -7.18
C ILE A 226 0.25 0.59 -6.45
N LEU A 227 -0.30 1.19 -5.38
CA LEU A 227 0.43 2.13 -4.50
C LEU A 227 1.24 3.17 -5.33
N ASP A 228 0.55 3.83 -6.26
CA ASP A 228 1.06 4.83 -7.22
C ASP A 228 1.88 4.34 -8.43
N ILE A 229 2.03 3.02 -8.58
CA ILE A 229 2.65 2.38 -9.74
C ILE A 229 1.58 1.65 -10.55
N THR A 230 1.52 1.83 -11.87
CA THR A 230 0.54 1.13 -12.70
C THR A 230 1.12 -0.17 -13.25
N TRP A 231 0.44 -1.30 -13.04
CA TRP A 231 0.74 -2.57 -13.68
C TRP A 231 -0.09 -2.72 -14.96
N ILE A 232 0.59 -2.74 -16.11
CA ILE A 232 -0.01 -3.02 -17.42
C ILE A 232 0.10 -4.51 -17.71
N LYS A 233 -1.01 -5.15 -18.07
CA LYS A 233 -1.13 -6.61 -18.20
C LYS A 233 -0.48 -7.22 -19.45
N THR A 234 0.07 -6.42 -20.36
CA THR A 234 0.64 -6.90 -21.63
C THR A 234 2.05 -7.46 -21.43
N ASN A 235 2.24 -8.75 -21.79
CA ASN A 235 3.51 -9.48 -21.96
C ASN A 235 4.57 -9.31 -20.88
N TYR A 236 4.77 -10.29 -19.96
CA TYR A 236 5.94 -10.56 -19.06
C TYR A 236 6.72 -9.41 -18.40
N GLU A 237 6.37 -8.17 -18.67
CA GLU A 237 7.12 -6.96 -18.48
C GLU A 237 6.25 -6.02 -17.66
N PHE A 238 6.91 -5.11 -16.99
CA PHE A 238 6.28 -4.13 -16.15
C PHE A 238 6.64 -2.81 -16.74
N PRO A 239 5.66 -2.14 -17.33
CA PRO A 239 5.78 -0.72 -17.50
C PRO A 239 5.62 -0.13 -16.10
N HIS A 240 6.70 0.37 -15.48
CA HIS A 240 6.53 1.23 -14.31
C HIS A 240 6.02 2.56 -14.84
N HIS A 241 4.74 2.64 -15.20
CA HIS A 241 4.15 3.95 -15.39
C HIS A 241 4.00 4.55 -14.00
N PHE A 242 4.98 5.37 -13.63
CA PHE A 242 4.89 6.27 -12.50
C PHE A 242 3.84 7.31 -12.87
N GLN A 243 2.62 7.15 -12.35
CA GLN A 243 1.61 8.19 -12.52
C GLN A 243 1.96 9.31 -11.57
N LEU A 244 2.59 10.34 -12.11
CA LEU A 244 2.78 11.58 -11.39
C LEU A 244 1.41 12.21 -11.10
N PRO A 245 1.26 12.91 -9.97
CA PRO A 245 0.12 13.79 -9.80
C PRO A 245 0.04 14.69 -11.03
N LYS A 246 -1.10 14.72 -11.71
CA LYS A 246 -1.35 15.71 -12.77
C LYS A 246 -1.39 17.07 -12.09
N VAL A 247 -0.25 17.75 -12.01
CA VAL A 247 -0.18 19.14 -11.55
C VAL A 247 -0.73 20.01 -12.69
N LYS A 248 -2.05 20.10 -12.77
CA LYS A 248 -2.70 21.15 -13.56
C LYS A 248 -2.52 22.43 -12.78
N GLU A 249 -1.65 23.33 -13.23
CA GLU A 249 -1.65 24.69 -12.69
C GLU A 249 -0.96 25.73 -13.57
N ASN A 250 -1.58 26.91 -13.61
CA ASN A 250 -1.07 28.13 -14.26
C ASN A 250 0.30 28.51 -13.71
N ARG A 251 1.18 29.01 -14.61
CA ARG A 251 2.58 29.34 -14.31
C ARG A 251 2.76 30.43 -13.23
N GLU A 252 1.71 31.19 -12.90
CA GLU A 252 1.81 32.45 -12.16
C GLU A 252 1.54 32.35 -10.64
N ASP A 253 1.03 31.22 -10.15
CA ASP A 253 0.60 31.04 -8.74
C ASP A 253 1.17 29.79 -8.06
N VAL A 254 2.44 29.46 -8.33
CA VAL A 254 3.11 28.31 -7.68
C VAL A 254 3.58 28.70 -6.28
N THR A 255 2.98 28.10 -5.25
CA THR A 255 3.31 28.31 -3.84
C THR A 255 4.02 27.10 -3.23
N LYS A 256 4.69 27.27 -2.09
CA LYS A 256 5.32 26.16 -1.34
C LYS A 256 4.34 25.02 -1.06
N ARG A 257 3.06 25.31 -0.80
CA ARG A 257 2.00 24.32 -0.56
C ARG A 257 1.82 23.39 -1.77
N LYS A 258 1.67 23.95 -2.97
CA LYS A 258 1.53 23.18 -4.21
C LYS A 258 2.77 22.32 -4.50
N LEU A 259 3.95 22.88 -4.26
CA LEU A 259 5.22 22.16 -4.43
C LEU A 259 5.39 21.01 -3.44
N SER A 260 4.84 21.16 -2.22
CA SER A 260 4.91 20.11 -1.20
C SER A 260 4.17 18.83 -1.60
N GLU A 261 3.26 18.90 -2.58
CA GLU A 261 2.61 17.72 -3.14
C GLU A 261 3.59 16.75 -3.79
N ILE A 262 4.81 17.18 -4.14
CA ILE A 262 5.87 16.28 -4.57
C ILE A 262 6.24 15.23 -3.52
N ALA A 263 5.96 15.48 -2.24
CA ALA A 263 6.12 14.51 -1.17
C ALA A 263 5.19 13.30 -1.34
N ARG A 264 4.18 13.38 -2.22
CA ARG A 264 3.33 12.25 -2.63
C ARG A 264 4.05 11.27 -3.55
N LEU A 265 5.26 11.56 -4.04
CA LEU A 265 6.05 10.61 -4.82
C LEU A 265 6.43 9.41 -3.94
N TYR A 266 5.59 8.37 -4.01
CA TYR A 266 5.81 7.13 -3.31
C TYR A 266 6.74 6.22 -4.12
N ASN A 267 7.87 5.83 -3.54
CA ASN A 267 8.90 5.03 -4.21
C ASN A 267 9.23 3.76 -3.42
N PRO A 268 8.29 2.80 -3.32
CA PRO A 268 8.46 1.63 -2.47
C PRO A 268 9.59 0.70 -2.95
N MET A 269 9.91 0.73 -4.25
CA MET A 269 10.95 -0.10 -4.86
C MET A 269 12.31 0.60 -5.01
N SER A 270 12.44 1.85 -4.55
CA SER A 270 13.64 2.67 -4.76
C SER A 270 14.05 2.90 -6.23
N CYS A 271 13.21 2.58 -7.21
CA CYS A 271 13.54 2.72 -8.63
C CYS A 271 13.76 4.18 -9.07
N ILE A 272 13.07 5.14 -8.44
CA ILE A 272 13.19 6.58 -8.74
C ILE A 272 13.92 7.34 -7.63
N THR A 273 14.87 6.70 -6.95
CA THR A 273 15.54 7.29 -5.77
C THR A 273 16.27 8.57 -6.11
N SER A 274 16.99 8.61 -7.25
CA SER A 274 17.71 9.81 -7.74
C SER A 274 16.78 11.02 -7.88
N ILE A 275 15.57 10.79 -8.39
CA ILE A 275 14.54 11.82 -8.56
C ILE A 275 13.97 12.25 -7.21
N GLY A 276 13.70 11.27 -6.32
CA GLY A 276 13.29 11.56 -4.94
C GLY A 276 14.33 12.33 -4.13
N VAL A 277 15.62 12.21 -4.45
CA VAL A 277 16.69 13.03 -3.86
C VAL A 277 16.60 14.47 -4.38
N ARG A 278 16.50 14.68 -5.71
CA ARG A 278 16.32 16.01 -6.30
C ARG A 278 15.08 16.73 -5.72
N ALA A 279 13.95 16.02 -5.62
CA ALA A 279 12.73 16.52 -5.00
C ALA A 279 12.93 16.98 -3.55
N ARG A 280 13.65 16.18 -2.75
CA ARG A 280 13.96 16.48 -1.35
C ARG A 280 14.93 17.65 -1.20
N MET A 281 15.95 17.74 -2.05
CA MET A 281 16.89 18.87 -2.09
C MET A 281 16.15 20.17 -2.43
N PHE A 282 15.26 20.14 -3.42
CA PHE A 282 14.43 21.30 -3.78
C PHE A 282 13.54 21.72 -2.61
N LYS A 283 12.83 20.77 -1.99
CA LYS A 283 12.03 21.04 -0.78
C LYS A 283 12.89 21.61 0.35
N GLN A 284 14.07 21.07 0.61
CA GLN A 284 14.99 21.58 1.63
C GLN A 284 15.42 23.03 1.32
N ASN A 285 15.65 23.37 0.05
CA ASN A 285 15.98 24.74 -0.36
C ASN A 285 14.81 25.71 -0.04
N LEU A 286 13.57 25.34 -0.37
CA LEU A 286 12.37 26.13 -0.01
C LEU A 286 12.24 26.36 1.50
N TRP A 287 12.70 25.40 2.32
CA TRP A 287 12.65 25.51 3.77
C TRP A 287 13.78 26.40 4.30
N ARG A 288 14.96 26.32 3.69
CA ARG A 288 16.13 27.14 4.06
C ARG A 288 15.88 28.64 3.85
N ILE A 289 15.16 29.01 2.79
CA ILE A 289 14.75 30.40 2.53
C ILE A 289 13.56 30.85 3.37
N LYS A 290 13.06 30.00 4.29
CA LYS A 290 11.93 30.28 5.19
C LYS A 290 10.64 30.73 4.49
N LEU A 291 10.40 30.25 3.26
CA LEU A 291 9.19 30.59 2.50
C LEU A 291 7.94 30.11 3.25
N SER A 292 6.91 30.96 3.32
CA SER A 292 5.60 30.60 3.88
C SER A 292 4.83 29.66 2.94
N TRP A 293 3.78 29.00 3.45
CA TRP A 293 3.04 27.97 2.68
C TRP A 293 2.39 28.52 1.41
N ASP A 294 1.81 29.72 1.51
CA ASP A 294 1.01 30.34 0.44
C ASP A 294 1.76 31.49 -0.25
N GLU A 295 3.05 31.65 0.07
CA GLU A 295 3.94 32.62 -0.55
C GLU A 295 4.44 32.11 -1.92
N LYS A 296 4.51 33.02 -2.89
CA LYS A 296 4.97 32.72 -4.25
C LYS A 296 6.47 32.45 -4.26
N ILE A 297 6.89 31.45 -5.03
CA ILE A 297 8.33 31.19 -5.22
C ILE A 297 8.98 32.23 -6.14
N THR A 298 10.29 32.42 -5.99
CA THR A 298 11.05 33.32 -6.87
C THR A 298 11.11 32.79 -8.32
N PRO A 299 11.32 33.66 -9.33
CA PRO A 299 11.43 33.22 -10.72
C PRO A 299 12.50 32.15 -10.96
N GLN A 300 13.62 32.21 -10.23
CA GLN A 300 14.68 31.21 -10.29
C GLN A 300 14.20 29.83 -9.82
N LEU A 301 13.54 29.77 -8.65
CA LEU A 301 12.99 28.52 -8.12
C LEU A 301 11.85 27.98 -9.00
N LEU A 302 11.10 28.87 -9.65
CA LEU A 302 10.10 28.50 -10.62
C LEU A 302 10.74 27.81 -11.83
N HIS A 303 11.84 28.34 -12.36
CA HIS A 303 12.57 27.71 -13.45
C HIS A 303 13.10 26.32 -13.06
N GLU A 304 13.77 26.19 -11.91
CA GLU A 304 14.23 24.90 -11.38
C GLU A 304 13.09 23.90 -11.22
N TRP A 305 11.93 24.36 -10.74
CA TRP A 305 10.72 23.54 -10.62
C TRP A 305 10.20 23.05 -11.97
N GLN A 306 10.13 23.93 -12.98
CA GLN A 306 9.70 23.53 -14.32
C GLN A 306 10.61 22.47 -14.91
N GLN A 307 11.94 22.67 -14.82
CA GLN A 307 12.90 21.69 -15.31
C GLN A 307 12.76 20.35 -14.60
N PHE A 308 12.57 20.35 -13.27
CA PHE A 308 12.33 19.13 -12.52
C PHE A 308 11.02 18.42 -12.96
N LYS A 309 9.95 19.17 -13.24
CA LYS A 309 8.70 18.60 -13.78
C LYS A 309 8.88 18.02 -15.18
N ASP A 310 9.62 18.68 -16.06
CA ASP A 310 9.89 18.19 -17.41
C ASP A 310 10.68 16.86 -17.35
N ASP A 311 11.65 16.77 -16.46
CA ASP A 311 12.39 15.52 -16.19
C ASP A 311 11.50 14.43 -15.59
N LEU A 312 10.55 14.83 -14.75
CA LEU A 312 9.54 13.94 -14.19
C LEU A 312 8.63 13.35 -15.28
N PHE A 313 8.15 14.14 -16.24
CA PHE A 313 7.30 13.61 -17.33
C PHE A 313 8.00 12.54 -18.17
N LYS A 314 9.33 12.64 -18.33
CA LYS A 314 10.13 11.59 -19.00
C LYS A 314 10.13 10.26 -18.27
N LEU A 315 9.75 10.21 -16.98
CA LEU A 315 9.58 8.94 -16.26
C LEU A 315 8.49 8.06 -16.83
N GLU A 316 7.49 8.64 -17.49
CA GLU A 316 6.42 7.86 -18.13
C GLU A 316 6.97 6.96 -19.25
N GLU A 317 8.16 7.28 -19.79
CA GLU A 317 8.85 6.49 -20.81
C GLU A 317 9.66 5.33 -20.22
N ILE A 318 9.89 5.30 -18.91
CA ILE A 318 10.74 4.29 -18.26
C ILE A 318 9.95 3.02 -17.97
N ASN A 319 10.32 1.93 -18.66
CA ASN A 319 9.81 0.58 -18.40
C ASN A 319 10.85 -0.24 -17.62
N ILE A 320 10.48 -0.79 -16.46
CA ILE A 320 11.40 -1.64 -15.67
C ILE A 320 10.75 -3.01 -15.50
N PRO A 321 11.29 -4.11 -16.07
CA PRO A 321 10.62 -5.41 -16.09
C PRO A 321 10.17 -5.91 -14.71
N ARG A 322 8.94 -6.46 -14.58
CA ARG A 322 8.44 -6.98 -13.29
C ARG A 322 9.35 -8.09 -12.84
N TRP A 323 9.51 -9.06 -13.75
CA TRP A 323 10.02 -10.36 -13.45
C TRP A 323 11.54 -10.31 -13.35
N LEU A 324 12.03 -10.46 -12.12
CA LEU A 324 13.43 -10.71 -11.87
C LEU A 324 13.69 -12.19 -12.14
N ARG A 325 13.90 -12.54 -13.42
CA ARG A 325 14.30 -13.89 -13.81
C ARG A 325 15.58 -14.24 -13.06
N ASN A 326 15.57 -15.32 -12.29
CA ASN A 326 16.80 -15.85 -11.70
C ASN A 326 17.66 -16.40 -12.83
N LYS A 327 18.57 -15.55 -13.33
CA LYS A 327 19.53 -15.90 -14.38
C LYS A 327 20.79 -16.54 -13.82
N ILE A 328 20.89 -16.86 -12.53
CA ILE A 328 22.12 -17.45 -11.96
C ILE A 328 22.48 -18.73 -12.72
N SER A 329 21.52 -19.59 -13.00
CA SER A 329 21.76 -20.79 -13.81
C SER A 329 22.17 -20.45 -15.25
N GLU A 330 21.56 -19.45 -15.88
CA GLU A 330 21.97 -18.98 -17.23
C GLU A 330 23.38 -18.38 -17.24
N ILE A 331 23.74 -17.63 -16.20
CA ILE A 331 25.07 -17.04 -16.01
C ILE A 331 26.09 -18.15 -15.81
N LEU A 332 25.79 -19.13 -14.94
CA LEU A 332 26.63 -20.30 -14.70
C LEU A 332 26.77 -21.21 -15.93
N THR A 333 25.77 -21.26 -16.81
CA THR A 333 25.88 -22.00 -18.09
C THR A 333 26.63 -21.23 -19.17
N LYS A 334 26.69 -19.90 -19.07
CA LYS A 334 27.37 -19.04 -20.06
C LYS A 334 28.81 -18.71 -19.68
N LEU A 335 29.21 -18.96 -18.43
CA LEU A 335 30.55 -18.74 -17.91
C LEU A 335 31.06 -20.04 -17.29
N GLU A 336 32.07 -20.64 -17.93
CA GLU A 336 32.76 -21.81 -17.43
C GLU A 336 33.28 -21.56 -16.01
N ARG A 337 33.14 -22.54 -15.09
CA ARG A 337 33.50 -22.38 -13.68
C ARG A 337 34.99 -22.03 -13.51
N GLU A 338 35.86 -22.47 -14.42
CA GLU A 338 37.28 -22.13 -14.41
C GLU A 338 37.56 -20.61 -14.59
N GLN A 339 36.61 -19.85 -15.15
CA GLN A 339 36.73 -18.40 -15.32
C GLN A 339 36.34 -17.60 -14.06
N TRP A 340 35.74 -18.25 -13.05
CA TRP A 340 35.32 -17.59 -11.82
C TRP A 340 36.53 -17.42 -10.91
N ARG A 341 37.09 -16.22 -10.90
CA ARG A 341 38.07 -15.81 -9.87
C ARG A 341 37.37 -14.99 -8.81
N TYR A 342 37.74 -15.20 -7.55
CA TYR A 342 37.43 -14.23 -6.51
C TYR A 342 38.03 -12.89 -6.93
N VAL A 343 37.19 -11.87 -7.05
CA VAL A 343 37.63 -10.51 -7.30
C VAL A 343 37.31 -9.74 -6.03
N ALA A 344 38.36 -9.32 -5.32
CA ALA A 344 38.19 -8.48 -4.15
C ALA A 344 37.36 -7.24 -4.52
N ILE A 345 36.52 -6.75 -3.62
CA ILE A 345 35.51 -5.70 -3.90
C ILE A 345 36.13 -4.47 -4.61
N HIS A 346 37.35 -4.08 -4.24
CA HIS A 346 38.07 -2.95 -4.82
C HIS A 346 38.56 -3.18 -6.26
N GLN A 347 38.59 -4.44 -6.72
CA GLN A 347 38.98 -4.84 -8.07
C GLN A 347 37.77 -5.21 -8.94
N ASN A 348 36.55 -5.20 -8.38
CA ASN A 348 35.36 -5.58 -9.12
C ASN A 348 34.91 -4.39 -10.00
N PRO A 349 35.04 -4.48 -11.33
CA PRO A 349 34.73 -3.36 -12.23
C PRO A 349 33.26 -2.95 -12.17
N ALA A 350 32.35 -3.86 -11.78
CA ALA A 350 30.94 -3.52 -11.57
C ALA A 350 30.73 -2.63 -10.33
N VAL A 351 31.58 -2.78 -9.30
CA VAL A 351 31.56 -1.92 -8.11
C VAL A 351 32.13 -0.54 -8.44
N SER A 352 33.25 -0.49 -9.18
CA SER A 352 33.86 0.77 -9.63
C SER A 352 32.91 1.59 -10.51
N ALA A 353 32.19 0.95 -11.44
CA ALA A 353 31.19 1.59 -12.28
C ALA A 353 29.98 2.13 -11.49
N SER A 354 29.60 1.46 -10.40
CA SER A 354 28.46 1.87 -9.56
C SER A 354 28.76 2.96 -8.54
N ARG A 355 30.04 3.28 -8.28
CA ARG A 355 30.46 4.22 -7.23
C ARG A 355 30.96 5.57 -7.73
N GLU A 356 31.04 5.82 -9.03
CA GLU A 356 31.67 7.04 -9.59
C GLU A 356 32.94 7.43 -8.80
N LEU A 357 33.82 6.46 -8.54
CA LEU A 357 35.14 6.75 -7.96
C LEU A 357 36.06 7.24 -9.06
N GLY A 358 35.77 8.44 -9.57
CA GLY A 358 36.81 9.31 -10.11
C GLY A 358 37.75 9.62 -8.95
N GLU A 359 38.97 9.11 -9.05
CA GLU A 359 40.13 9.42 -8.21
C GLU A 359 39.85 9.51 -6.70
N MET A 360 39.97 8.37 -6.01
CA MET A 360 40.19 8.40 -4.57
C MET A 360 41.48 9.17 -4.28
N SER A 361 41.37 10.32 -3.62
CA SER A 361 42.51 11.06 -3.09
C SER A 361 43.38 10.15 -2.20
N ASP A 362 44.69 10.37 -2.22
CA ASP A 362 45.72 9.55 -1.58
C ASP A 362 45.56 9.34 -0.06
N ARG A 363 44.55 9.94 0.57
CA ARG A 363 44.20 9.77 1.97
C ARG A 363 43.59 8.41 2.33
N ALA A 364 43.11 7.63 1.37
CA ALA A 364 42.48 6.33 1.64
C ALA A 364 43.45 5.14 1.56
N LYS A 365 44.66 5.32 1.03
CA LYS A 365 45.68 4.25 0.93
C LYS A 365 46.35 3.93 2.27
N SER A 366 46.26 4.80 3.27
CA SER A 366 47.01 4.67 4.54
C SER A 366 46.30 3.88 5.64
N LYS A 367 45.18 3.20 5.36
CA LYS A 367 44.36 2.52 6.40
C LYS A 367 44.01 1.06 6.12
N LEU A 368 44.72 0.37 5.24
CA LEU A 368 44.60 -1.08 5.10
C LEU A 368 45.80 -1.75 5.78
N PRO A 369 45.60 -2.64 6.76
CA PRO A 369 46.68 -3.47 7.27
C PRO A 369 47.12 -4.43 6.17
N GLU A 370 48.40 -4.43 5.84
CA GLU A 370 49.04 -5.54 5.14
C GLU A 370 49.07 -6.72 6.10
N GLU A 371 48.20 -7.71 5.84
CA GLU A 371 48.38 -9.15 6.04
C GLU A 371 47.01 -9.82 6.25
N LEU A 372 46.58 -10.56 5.22
CA LEU A 372 45.99 -11.91 5.27
C LEU A 372 45.71 -12.43 3.86
#